data_AF-R5MTW6-F1
#
_entry.id   AF-R5MTW6-F1
#
_cell.length_a   1.000
_cell.length_b   1.000
_cell.length_c   1.000
_cell.angle_alpha   90.00
_cell.angle_beta   90.00
_cell.angle_gamma   90.00
#
_symmetry.space_group_name_H-M   'P 1'
#
loop_
_entity.id
_entity.type
_entity.pdbx_description
1 polymer ?
#
loop_
_entity_poly.entity_id
_entity_poly.type
_entity_poly.pdbx_seq_one_letter_code
_entity_poly.pdbx_strand_id
1 'polypeptide(L)'
;MRKQLVCSLLALTMGGQLLAQNLYSKYERMLTLPAGYVCYRVDGKIKVDGKLNEADWQKAQPTSSFVDISGEGFAKPCYDTSAKMLWDDKYLYVAATLQEDDIKAKLNQRDTIIYYDNDFEVFLDPDGDGQNYFEIETNAKAVIFDLMLDKPYRSGGNFMVQWDCPGLQLAVHRDGTLNNSKDKDKQWTVEMAIPHKALTVNFSNPGEAGKYWRINFSRVQWLKPGQREENWVWMPTGKIDMHMPDRWGFLYLSDKVVGQGTDTFKYPYNMAAYKLLWAMFYAQQDFYSKEKRYLREKESFFLTADELNGLPAGSDISVEATTHSFRIAISMPEENVRYVVDNLSKFTCEPITVQK
;
A
#
# COMPACT_ATOMS: atom_id res chain seq x y z
N MET A 1 -26.76 -70.93 -28.30
CA MET A 1 -25.56 -70.79 -27.44
C MET A 1 -24.79 -69.54 -27.85
N ARG A 2 -25.02 -68.40 -27.18
CA ARG A 2 -24.26 -67.16 -27.38
C ARG A 2 -23.46 -66.89 -26.10
N LYS A 3 -22.13 -66.84 -26.24
CA LYS A 3 -21.18 -66.55 -25.14
C LYS A 3 -21.34 -65.10 -24.69
N GLN A 4 -21.53 -64.89 -23.40
CA GLN A 4 -21.45 -63.59 -22.74
C GLN A 4 -19.98 -63.16 -22.67
N LEU A 5 -19.66 -61.97 -23.20
CA LEU A 5 -18.41 -61.27 -22.89
C LEU A 5 -18.70 -60.30 -21.74
N VAL A 6 -18.11 -60.55 -20.59
CA VAL A 6 -18.04 -59.60 -19.48
C VAL A 6 -16.84 -58.69 -19.76
N CYS A 7 -17.10 -57.45 -20.16
CA CYS A 7 -16.09 -56.40 -20.20
C CYS A 7 -16.03 -55.71 -18.83
N SER A 8 -14.99 -56.02 -18.06
CA SER A 8 -14.65 -55.30 -16.85
C SER A 8 -14.14 -53.91 -17.20
N LEU A 9 -14.89 -52.86 -16.85
CA LEU A 9 -14.37 -51.49 -16.84
C LEU A 9 -13.40 -51.34 -15.66
N LEU A 10 -12.10 -51.30 -15.96
CA LEU A 10 -11.10 -50.72 -15.06
C LEU A 10 -11.21 -49.19 -15.18
N ALA A 11 -11.84 -48.56 -14.20
CA ALA A 11 -11.74 -47.12 -14.01
C ALA A 11 -10.32 -46.80 -13.49
N LEU A 12 -9.43 -46.37 -14.38
CA LEU A 12 -8.20 -45.70 -13.99
C LEU A 12 -8.59 -44.34 -13.40
N THR A 13 -8.57 -44.24 -12.07
CA THR A 13 -8.48 -42.96 -11.38
C THR A 13 -7.09 -42.39 -11.64
N MET A 14 -6.94 -41.61 -12.71
CA MET A 14 -5.81 -40.68 -12.82
C MET A 14 -5.97 -39.62 -11.73
N GLY A 15 -5.42 -39.89 -10.56
CA GLY A 15 -5.12 -38.89 -9.56
C GLY A 15 -4.08 -37.95 -10.16
N GLY A 16 -4.52 -36.88 -10.80
CA GLY A 16 -3.65 -35.76 -11.10
C GLY A 16 -3.12 -35.23 -9.77
N GLN A 17 -1.83 -35.41 -9.52
CA GLN A 17 -1.12 -34.58 -8.56
C GLN A 17 -1.26 -33.16 -9.08
N LEU A 18 -2.22 -32.40 -8.52
CA LEU A 18 -2.16 -30.95 -8.55
C LEU A 18 -0.80 -30.61 -7.94
N LEU A 19 0.19 -30.30 -8.77
CA LEU A 19 1.43 -29.70 -8.30
C LEU A 19 0.99 -28.47 -7.51
N ALA A 20 1.22 -28.49 -6.20
CA ALA A 20 0.93 -27.34 -5.36
C ALA A 20 1.71 -26.16 -5.97
N GLN A 21 0.98 -25.17 -6.47
CA GLN A 21 1.58 -23.95 -6.98
C GLN A 21 2.36 -23.31 -5.83
N ASN A 22 3.64 -22.97 -6.06
CA ASN A 22 4.47 -22.31 -5.07
C ASN A 22 3.81 -20.98 -4.62
N LEU A 23 4.17 -20.48 -3.44
CA LEU A 23 3.50 -19.33 -2.85
C LEU A 23 3.72 -18.06 -3.67
N TYR A 24 4.90 -17.91 -4.29
CA TYR A 24 5.21 -16.74 -5.12
C TYR A 24 4.31 -16.63 -6.34
N SER A 25 4.10 -17.73 -7.07
CA SER A 25 3.18 -17.74 -8.22
C SER A 25 1.73 -17.65 -7.77
N LYS A 26 1.37 -18.28 -6.63
CA LYS A 26 -0.01 -18.23 -6.11
C LYS A 26 -0.45 -16.82 -5.73
N TYR A 27 0.44 -16.02 -5.15
CA TYR A 27 0.15 -14.65 -4.68
C TYR A 27 0.87 -13.57 -5.48
N GLU A 28 1.26 -13.84 -6.73
CA GLU A 28 2.14 -12.98 -7.54
C GLU A 28 1.72 -11.49 -7.53
N ARG A 29 0.41 -11.22 -7.66
CA ARG A 29 -0.14 -9.86 -7.71
C ARG A 29 0.04 -9.10 -6.40
N MET A 30 -0.03 -9.81 -5.27
CA MET A 30 0.17 -9.26 -3.92
C MET A 30 1.63 -9.38 -3.48
N LEU A 31 2.55 -9.76 -4.36
CA LEU A 31 3.98 -9.93 -4.06
C LEU A 31 4.90 -9.17 -5.02
N THR A 32 4.37 -8.18 -5.74
CA THR A 32 5.15 -7.22 -6.51
C THR A 32 6.11 -6.43 -5.62
N LEU A 33 7.17 -5.86 -6.18
CA LEU A 33 8.10 -5.05 -5.40
C LEU A 33 7.46 -3.67 -5.13
N PRO A 34 7.33 -3.21 -3.87
CA PRO A 34 6.80 -1.89 -3.58
C PRO A 34 7.61 -0.75 -4.22
N ALA A 35 6.93 0.28 -4.71
CA ALA A 35 7.60 1.47 -5.22
C ALA A 35 8.40 2.19 -4.13
N GLY A 36 9.48 2.87 -4.51
CA GLY A 36 10.30 3.68 -3.60
C GLY A 36 10.32 5.14 -4.04
N TYR A 37 10.26 6.05 -3.08
CA TYR A 37 10.35 7.50 -3.33
C TYR A 37 11.32 8.14 -2.34
N VAL A 38 12.23 8.98 -2.84
CA VAL A 38 13.11 9.81 -2.00
C VAL A 38 12.43 11.16 -1.79
N CYS A 39 11.99 11.41 -0.56
CA CYS A 39 11.39 12.66 -0.14
C CYS A 39 12.46 13.62 0.33
N TYR A 40 12.68 14.70 -0.41
CA TYR A 40 13.68 15.71 -0.07
C TYR A 40 13.09 16.81 0.81
N ARG A 41 13.96 17.49 1.55
CA ARG A 41 13.57 18.65 2.33
C ARG A 41 13.22 19.83 1.44
N VAL A 42 12.23 20.61 1.85
CA VAL A 42 11.98 21.93 1.26
C VAL A 42 13.13 22.89 1.56
N ASP A 43 13.42 23.81 0.63
CA ASP A 43 14.38 24.91 0.80
C ASP A 43 13.65 26.15 1.33
N GLY A 44 12.47 26.40 0.77
CA GLY A 44 11.60 27.51 1.09
C GLY A 44 10.31 27.10 1.79
N LYS A 45 9.44 28.08 1.97
CA LYS A 45 8.09 27.84 2.49
C LYS A 45 7.17 27.41 1.34
N ILE A 46 6.52 26.25 1.48
CA ILE A 46 5.40 25.85 0.63
C ILE A 46 4.16 26.64 1.05
N LYS A 47 3.49 27.29 0.10
CA LYS A 47 2.24 28.01 0.34
C LYS A 47 1.11 27.17 -0.23
N VAL A 48 0.45 26.42 0.66
CA VAL A 48 -0.66 25.55 0.29
C VAL A 48 -1.83 26.36 -0.29
N ASP A 49 -1.86 26.51 -1.61
CA ASP A 49 -2.90 27.22 -2.36
C ASP A 49 -3.38 26.44 -3.59
N GLY A 50 -2.88 25.21 -3.76
CA GLY A 50 -3.26 24.27 -4.79
C GLY A 50 -2.47 24.48 -6.09
N LYS A 51 -1.72 25.58 -6.22
CA LYS A 51 -0.92 25.87 -7.41
C LYS A 51 0.52 25.43 -7.15
N LEU A 52 0.94 24.39 -7.85
CA LEU A 52 2.27 23.77 -7.68
C LEU A 52 3.42 24.59 -8.33
N ASN A 53 3.44 25.91 -8.14
CA ASN A 53 4.34 26.82 -8.85
C ASN A 53 5.61 27.20 -8.04
N GLU A 54 5.70 26.78 -6.78
CA GLU A 54 6.89 26.95 -5.96
C GLU A 54 8.10 26.27 -6.60
N ALA A 55 9.27 26.91 -6.48
CA ALA A 55 10.53 26.39 -7.00
C ALA A 55 10.84 24.97 -6.49
N ASP A 56 10.43 24.64 -5.28
CA ASP A 56 10.67 23.32 -4.68
C ASP A 56 9.81 22.23 -5.34
N TRP A 57 8.55 22.52 -5.68
CA TRP A 57 7.72 21.61 -6.47
C TRP A 57 8.22 21.39 -7.89
N GLN A 58 8.83 22.41 -8.49
CA GLN A 58 9.43 22.30 -9.82
C GLN A 58 10.67 21.39 -9.84
N LYS A 59 11.37 21.26 -8.71
CA LYS A 59 12.54 20.36 -8.56
C LYS A 59 12.15 18.95 -8.10
N ALA A 60 11.05 18.82 -7.36
CA ALA A 60 10.56 17.54 -6.85
C ALA A 60 10.19 16.58 -8.00
N GLN A 61 10.70 15.36 -7.93
CA GLN A 61 10.40 14.33 -8.93
C GLN A 61 8.97 13.82 -8.73
N PRO A 62 8.18 13.60 -9.80
CA PRO A 62 6.89 12.95 -9.65
C PRO A 62 7.07 11.46 -9.35
N THR A 63 6.03 10.85 -8.78
CA THR A 63 5.84 9.41 -8.83
C THR A 63 5.71 8.95 -10.29
N SER A 64 5.75 7.64 -10.53
CA SER A 64 5.20 7.10 -11.76
C SER A 64 3.70 7.43 -11.89
N SER A 65 3.20 7.43 -13.11
CA SER A 65 1.76 7.45 -13.39
C SER A 65 1.03 6.37 -12.62
N PHE A 66 -0.17 6.68 -12.17
CA PHE A 66 -1.02 5.75 -11.46
C PHE A 66 -1.47 4.62 -12.40
N VAL A 67 -1.77 3.46 -11.82
CA VAL A 67 -2.20 2.23 -12.51
C VAL A 67 -3.43 1.66 -11.83
N ASP A 68 -4.13 0.71 -12.46
CA ASP A 68 -5.21 -0.01 -11.77
C ASP A 68 -4.69 -0.67 -10.48
N ILE A 69 -5.48 -0.59 -9.40
CA ILE A 69 -5.15 -1.16 -8.08
C ILE A 69 -4.81 -2.66 -8.12
N SER A 70 -5.36 -3.39 -9.09
CA SER A 70 -5.12 -4.81 -9.29
C SER A 70 -3.77 -5.11 -9.95
N GLY A 71 -3.12 -4.09 -10.52
CA GLY A 71 -1.77 -4.15 -11.10
C GLY A 71 -1.71 -4.61 -12.55
N GLU A 72 -0.62 -5.28 -12.90
CA GLU A 72 -0.33 -5.71 -14.27
C GLU A 72 -1.42 -6.62 -14.85
N GLY A 73 -1.71 -6.46 -16.15
CA GLY A 73 -2.75 -7.20 -16.86
C GLY A 73 -4.14 -6.54 -16.84
N PHE A 74 -4.31 -5.45 -16.08
CA PHE A 74 -5.53 -4.64 -16.09
C PHE A 74 -5.38 -3.39 -16.98
N ALA A 75 -6.51 -2.76 -17.30
CA ALA A 75 -6.52 -1.58 -18.16
C ALA A 75 -5.75 -0.43 -17.51
N LYS A 76 -4.98 0.31 -18.31
CA LYS A 76 -4.35 1.53 -17.82
C LYS A 76 -5.40 2.62 -17.66
N PRO A 77 -5.27 3.48 -16.62
CA PRO A 77 -6.09 4.67 -16.46
C PRO A 77 -6.18 5.50 -17.76
N CYS A 78 -7.37 5.98 -18.09
CA CYS A 78 -7.57 6.83 -19.27
C CYS A 78 -7.13 8.29 -19.03
N TYR A 79 -6.97 8.68 -17.77
CA TYR A 79 -6.43 9.97 -17.39
C TYR A 79 -5.19 9.78 -16.53
N ASP A 80 -4.13 10.55 -16.83
CA ASP A 80 -2.90 10.47 -16.07
C ASP A 80 -3.08 11.06 -14.66
N THR A 81 -2.38 10.49 -13.70
CA THR A 81 -2.31 11.00 -12.33
C THR A 81 -0.95 10.68 -11.76
N SER A 82 -0.32 11.69 -11.14
CA SER A 82 0.96 11.54 -10.45
C SER A 82 1.02 12.43 -9.21
N ALA A 83 1.84 12.04 -8.24
CA ALA A 83 2.07 12.77 -7.02
C ALA A 83 3.54 13.21 -6.88
N LYS A 84 3.80 14.20 -6.03
CA LYS A 84 5.11 14.67 -5.59
C LYS A 84 5.09 14.78 -4.07
N MET A 85 6.23 14.51 -3.44
CA MET A 85 6.35 14.61 -1.99
C MET A 85 7.60 15.39 -1.63
N LEU A 86 7.46 16.25 -0.61
CA LEU A 86 8.54 16.99 0.04
C LEU A 86 8.30 16.94 1.54
N TRP A 87 9.30 17.28 2.36
CA TRP A 87 9.10 17.32 3.81
C TRP A 87 9.91 18.41 4.50
N ASP A 88 9.54 18.74 5.73
CA ASP A 88 10.36 19.51 6.66
C ASP A 88 10.17 18.99 8.09
N ASP A 89 10.65 19.70 9.11
CA ASP A 89 10.52 19.26 10.51
C ASP A 89 9.09 19.31 11.06
N LYS A 90 8.14 19.86 10.30
CA LYS A 90 6.75 20.07 10.74
C LYS A 90 5.75 19.30 9.89
N TYR A 91 5.99 19.16 8.60
CA TYR A 91 5.03 18.66 7.63
C TYR A 91 5.65 17.63 6.69
N LEU A 92 4.84 16.64 6.34
CA LEU A 92 4.92 16.01 5.03
C LEU A 92 4.10 16.85 4.05
N TYR A 93 4.68 17.24 2.94
CA TYR A 93 4.00 17.91 1.84
C TYR A 93 3.66 16.90 0.75
N VAL A 94 2.41 16.89 0.31
CA VAL A 94 1.93 16.06 -0.80
C VAL A 94 1.31 16.97 -1.84
N ALA A 95 1.71 16.79 -3.10
CA ALA A 95 1.09 17.44 -4.23
C ALA A 95 0.67 16.39 -5.26
N ALA A 96 -0.51 16.52 -5.86
CA ALA A 96 -0.96 15.63 -6.92
C ALA A 96 -1.46 16.43 -8.13
N THR A 97 -1.18 15.92 -9.33
CA THR A 97 -1.77 16.41 -10.57
C THR A 97 -2.63 15.32 -11.16
N LEU A 98 -3.91 15.62 -11.37
CA LEU A 98 -4.91 14.68 -11.87
C LEU A 98 -5.49 15.24 -13.16
N GLN A 99 -5.16 14.62 -14.29
CA GLN A 99 -5.80 14.95 -15.56
C GLN A 99 -7.30 14.60 -15.46
N GLU A 100 -8.17 15.49 -15.90
CA GLU A 100 -9.61 15.27 -15.89
C GLU A 100 -10.26 16.16 -16.95
N ASP A 101 -11.07 15.55 -17.81
CA ASP A 101 -11.79 16.25 -18.89
C ASP A 101 -13.12 16.82 -18.41
N ASP A 102 -13.65 16.36 -17.26
CA ASP A 102 -14.94 16.77 -16.69
C ASP A 102 -14.87 16.75 -15.15
N ILE A 103 -14.42 17.86 -14.55
CA ILE A 103 -14.16 17.97 -13.12
C ILE A 103 -15.49 18.04 -12.36
N LYS A 104 -15.76 17.00 -11.57
CA LYS A 104 -16.98 16.84 -10.79
C LYS A 104 -16.69 16.79 -9.31
N ALA A 105 -17.35 17.67 -8.57
CA ALA A 105 -17.48 17.55 -7.13
C ALA A 105 -18.78 18.19 -6.65
N LYS A 106 -19.71 17.40 -6.12
CA LYS A 106 -21.02 17.85 -5.62
C LYS A 106 -21.06 17.94 -4.11
N LEU A 107 -20.31 17.07 -3.42
CA LEU A 107 -20.25 17.02 -1.97
C LEU A 107 -19.55 18.28 -1.43
N ASN A 108 -20.01 18.78 -0.29
CA ASN A 108 -19.56 20.04 0.32
C ASN A 108 -19.34 19.93 1.84
N GLN A 109 -19.75 18.82 2.44
CA GLN A 109 -19.69 18.62 3.88
C GLN A 109 -18.46 17.78 4.20
N ARG A 110 -17.67 18.25 5.16
CA ARG A 110 -16.58 17.45 5.73
C ARG A 110 -17.15 16.12 6.25
N ASP A 111 -16.36 15.07 6.13
CA ASP A 111 -16.66 13.72 6.62
C ASP A 111 -17.88 13.06 5.98
N THR A 112 -18.25 13.51 4.78
CA THR A 112 -19.09 12.72 3.88
C THR A 112 -18.23 11.75 3.10
N ILE A 113 -18.75 10.58 2.78
CA ILE A 113 -18.10 9.60 1.91
C ILE A 113 -17.87 10.24 0.53
N ILE A 114 -16.63 10.68 0.24
CA ILE A 114 -16.36 11.58 -0.89
C ILE A 114 -16.03 10.89 -2.21
N TYR A 115 -15.73 9.58 -2.20
CA TYR A 115 -15.40 8.82 -3.41
C TYR A 115 -16.48 8.81 -4.52
N TYR A 116 -17.68 9.34 -4.25
CA TYR A 116 -18.73 9.55 -5.27
C TYR A 116 -18.47 10.77 -6.18
N ASP A 117 -17.52 11.63 -5.84
CA ASP A 117 -17.01 12.74 -6.64
C ASP A 117 -15.68 12.34 -7.34
N ASN A 118 -15.07 13.24 -8.12
CA ASN A 118 -13.64 13.10 -8.41
C ASN A 118 -12.87 13.28 -7.10
N ASP A 119 -12.12 12.25 -6.74
CA ASP A 119 -11.54 12.10 -5.42
C ASP A 119 -10.06 11.68 -5.49
N PHE A 120 -9.29 12.15 -4.50
CA PHE A 120 -7.88 11.83 -4.32
C PHE A 120 -7.60 11.50 -2.86
N GLU A 121 -6.96 10.36 -2.65
CA GLU A 121 -6.74 9.77 -1.33
C GLU A 121 -5.24 9.62 -1.04
N VAL A 122 -4.84 9.91 0.19
CA VAL A 122 -3.48 9.74 0.72
C VAL A 122 -3.53 8.75 1.89
N PHE A 123 -2.76 7.67 1.79
CA PHE A 123 -2.65 6.62 2.79
C PHE A 123 -1.27 6.61 3.44
N LEU A 124 -1.20 6.63 4.77
CA LEU A 124 0.03 6.85 5.52
C LEU A 124 0.16 5.86 6.68
N ASP A 125 1.26 5.11 6.69
CA ASP A 125 1.69 4.28 7.82
C ASP A 125 3.14 4.67 8.17
N PRO A 126 3.32 5.64 9.10
CA PRO A 126 4.62 6.28 9.33
C PRO A 126 5.67 5.41 10.02
N ASP A 127 5.28 4.44 10.85
CA ASP A 127 6.21 3.49 11.48
C ASP A 127 6.35 2.17 10.71
N GLY A 128 5.46 1.94 9.74
CA GLY A 128 5.55 0.88 8.75
C GLY A 128 5.21 -0.50 9.29
N ASP A 129 4.54 -0.56 10.45
CA ASP A 129 4.15 -1.81 11.10
C ASP A 129 2.79 -2.33 10.61
N GLY A 130 2.07 -1.55 9.81
CA GLY A 130 0.76 -1.87 9.27
C GLY A 130 -0.41 -1.69 10.25
N GLN A 131 -0.23 -0.97 11.35
CA GLN A 131 -1.24 -0.67 12.37
C GLN A 131 -1.40 0.85 12.53
N ASN A 132 -2.51 1.31 13.11
CA ASN A 132 -2.79 2.72 13.43
C ASN A 132 -2.44 3.70 12.29
N TYR A 133 -2.82 3.34 11.07
CA TYR A 133 -2.48 4.08 9.87
C TYR A 133 -3.61 5.04 9.47
N PHE A 134 -3.29 6.01 8.62
CA PHE A 134 -4.14 7.15 8.32
C PHE A 134 -4.56 7.17 6.86
N GLU A 135 -5.71 7.78 6.62
CA GLU A 135 -6.26 8.06 5.30
C GLU A 135 -6.80 9.49 5.31
N ILE A 136 -6.47 10.23 4.26
CA ILE A 136 -6.94 11.59 4.01
C ILE A 136 -7.38 11.66 2.56
N GLU A 137 -8.67 11.89 2.36
CA GLU A 137 -9.30 12.01 1.06
C GLU A 137 -9.69 13.48 0.81
N THR A 138 -9.68 13.90 -0.46
CA THR A 138 -10.29 15.16 -0.88
C THR A 138 -10.90 15.09 -2.26
N ASN A 139 -12.06 15.74 -2.41
CA ASN A 139 -12.63 15.98 -3.73
C ASN A 139 -12.08 17.25 -4.40
N ALA A 140 -12.47 17.50 -5.65
CA ALA A 140 -12.10 18.70 -6.41
C ALA A 140 -12.65 20.04 -5.87
N LYS A 141 -13.33 20.04 -4.71
CA LYS A 141 -13.76 21.24 -3.95
C LYS A 141 -12.93 21.48 -2.69
N ALA A 142 -11.91 20.67 -2.41
CA ALA A 142 -11.17 20.68 -1.14
C ALA A 142 -12.04 20.28 0.07
N VAL A 143 -13.07 19.44 -0.14
CA VAL A 143 -13.82 18.82 0.97
C VAL A 143 -13.03 17.62 1.46
N ILE A 144 -12.77 17.57 2.76
CA ILE A 144 -11.96 16.55 3.39
C ILE A 144 -12.85 15.44 3.95
N PHE A 145 -12.39 14.20 3.78
CA PHE A 145 -12.77 13.07 4.63
C PHE A 145 -11.47 12.44 5.13
N ASP A 146 -11.31 12.31 6.43
CA ASP A 146 -10.12 11.70 7.02
C ASP A 146 -10.47 10.74 8.15
N LEU A 147 -9.65 9.71 8.27
CA LEU A 147 -9.83 8.66 9.24
C LEU A 147 -8.51 7.96 9.58
N MET A 148 -8.55 7.23 10.68
CA MET A 148 -7.50 6.31 11.08
C MET A 148 -8.06 4.90 11.14
N LEU A 149 -7.23 3.90 10.82
CA LEU A 149 -7.56 2.49 10.99
C LEU A 149 -6.60 1.86 11.99
N ASP A 150 -7.14 1.09 12.94
CA ASP A 150 -6.31 0.41 13.94
C ASP A 150 -5.45 -0.70 13.32
N LYS A 151 -5.96 -1.37 12.28
CA LYS A 151 -5.29 -2.43 11.49
C LYS A 151 -6.07 -2.68 10.18
N PRO A 152 -5.56 -3.52 9.26
CA PRO A 152 -6.24 -3.85 8.00
C PRO A 152 -7.59 -4.55 8.21
N TYR A 153 -8.57 -4.30 7.32
CA TYR A 153 -9.88 -4.97 7.34
C TYR A 153 -9.78 -6.50 7.27
N ARG A 154 -8.82 -7.01 6.50
CA ARG A 154 -8.51 -8.46 6.41
C ARG A 154 -8.11 -9.09 7.75
N SER A 155 -7.74 -8.27 8.74
CA SER A 155 -7.37 -8.64 10.10
C SER A 155 -8.41 -8.16 11.14
N GLY A 156 -9.64 -7.82 10.69
CA GLY A 156 -10.72 -7.36 11.57
C GLY A 156 -10.55 -5.93 12.08
N GLY A 157 -9.92 -5.07 11.28
CA GLY A 157 -9.74 -3.66 11.58
C GLY A 157 -11.03 -2.85 11.60
N ASN A 158 -11.00 -1.75 12.34
CA ASN A 158 -12.06 -0.75 12.39
C ASN A 158 -11.47 0.61 12.02
N PHE A 159 -12.28 1.42 11.34
CA PHE A 159 -11.94 2.80 11.04
C PHE A 159 -12.54 3.76 12.08
N MET A 160 -11.87 4.90 12.27
CA MET A 160 -12.22 5.93 13.24
C MET A 160 -12.29 7.28 12.53
N VAL A 161 -13.48 7.67 12.08
CA VAL A 161 -13.75 8.98 11.44
C VAL A 161 -13.71 10.14 12.43
N GLN A 162 -13.59 9.87 13.74
CA GLN A 162 -13.46 10.94 14.75
C GLN A 162 -12.06 11.57 14.74
N TRP A 163 -11.08 10.93 14.09
CA TRP A 163 -9.77 11.51 13.88
C TRP A 163 -9.84 12.52 12.73
N ASP A 164 -9.90 13.80 13.08
CA ASP A 164 -9.78 14.93 12.15
C ASP A 164 -8.32 15.43 12.20
N CYS A 165 -7.56 15.25 11.11
CA CYS A 165 -6.12 15.47 11.00
C CYS A 165 -5.71 16.87 11.52
N PRO A 166 -5.19 16.98 12.77
CA PRO A 166 -5.08 18.27 13.41
C PRO A 166 -4.02 19.15 12.75
N GLY A 167 -4.45 20.28 12.19
CA GLY A 167 -3.55 21.26 11.56
C GLY A 167 -3.21 20.96 10.09
N LEU A 168 -3.94 20.03 9.46
CA LEU A 168 -3.89 19.83 8.01
C LEU A 168 -4.16 21.15 7.27
N GLN A 169 -3.28 21.47 6.32
CA GLN A 169 -3.55 22.48 5.30
C GLN A 169 -3.81 21.76 3.99
N LEU A 170 -4.87 22.14 3.30
CA LEU A 170 -5.25 21.54 2.02
C LEU A 170 -5.80 22.62 1.09
N ALA A 171 -5.36 22.58 -0.16
CA ALA A 171 -5.90 23.42 -1.21
C ALA A 171 -6.00 22.66 -2.52
N VAL A 172 -6.99 23.04 -3.32
CA VAL A 172 -7.23 22.51 -4.66
C VAL A 172 -7.23 23.65 -5.67
N HIS A 173 -6.54 23.45 -6.79
CA HIS A 173 -6.64 24.32 -7.96
C HIS A 173 -7.19 23.53 -9.14
N ARG A 174 -8.00 24.18 -9.98
CA ARG A 174 -8.65 23.56 -11.15
C ARG A 174 -8.28 24.36 -12.40
N ASP A 175 -7.77 23.67 -13.41
CA ASP A 175 -7.69 24.18 -14.79
C ASP A 175 -8.89 23.62 -15.56
N GLY A 176 -10.05 24.21 -15.28
CA GLY A 176 -11.35 23.75 -15.76
C GLY A 176 -12.53 24.39 -15.02
N THR A 177 -13.75 24.02 -15.40
CA THR A 177 -15.01 24.51 -14.86
C THR A 177 -15.70 23.40 -14.06
N LEU A 178 -15.76 23.59 -12.74
CA LEU A 178 -16.38 22.63 -11.84
C LEU A 178 -17.85 22.33 -12.18
N ASN A 179 -18.19 21.05 -12.31
CA ASN A 179 -19.53 20.50 -12.56
C ASN A 179 -20.17 20.96 -13.87
N ASN A 180 -19.38 21.23 -14.91
CA ASN A 180 -19.89 21.62 -16.23
C ASN A 180 -19.54 20.61 -17.33
N SER A 181 -20.27 19.49 -17.42
CA SER A 181 -19.99 18.46 -18.45
C SER A 181 -20.26 18.88 -19.91
N LYS A 182 -20.47 20.17 -20.19
CA LYS A 182 -20.62 20.75 -21.54
C LYS A 182 -19.31 21.31 -22.11
N ASP A 183 -18.33 21.64 -21.26
CA ASP A 183 -17.00 22.03 -21.69
C ASP A 183 -16.02 20.86 -21.54
N LYS A 184 -14.74 21.16 -21.73
CA LYS A 184 -13.64 20.23 -21.51
C LYS A 184 -12.63 20.88 -20.59
N ASP A 185 -12.39 20.22 -19.47
CA ASP A 185 -11.38 20.57 -18.51
C ASP A 185 -10.02 19.99 -18.90
N LYS A 186 -8.98 20.33 -18.14
CA LYS A 186 -7.64 19.77 -18.34
C LYS A 186 -7.19 18.93 -17.16
N GLN A 187 -7.27 19.51 -15.98
CA GLN A 187 -6.74 18.91 -14.76
C GLN A 187 -7.21 19.65 -13.52
N TRP A 188 -7.02 19.00 -12.38
CA TRP A 188 -6.99 19.65 -11.08
C TRP A 188 -5.77 19.18 -10.29
N THR A 189 -5.38 19.99 -9.32
CA THR A 189 -4.23 19.73 -8.47
C THR A 189 -4.65 19.78 -7.01
N VAL A 190 -4.08 18.87 -6.23
CA VAL A 190 -4.19 18.83 -4.77
C VAL A 190 -2.85 19.23 -4.20
N GLU A 191 -2.87 20.03 -3.14
CA GLU A 191 -1.69 20.38 -2.35
C GLU A 191 -2.03 20.27 -0.88
N MET A 192 -1.23 19.52 -0.13
CA MET A 192 -1.40 19.28 1.30
C MET A 192 -0.11 19.57 2.06
N ALA A 193 -0.24 20.16 3.24
CA ALA A 193 0.78 20.11 4.29
C ALA A 193 0.21 19.36 5.48
N ILE A 194 0.69 18.13 5.68
CA ILE A 194 0.21 17.17 6.67
C ILE A 194 1.15 17.20 7.88
N PRO A 195 0.70 17.66 9.07
CA PRO A 195 1.59 17.79 10.22
C PRO A 195 2.10 16.44 10.72
N HIS A 196 3.42 16.31 10.96
CA HIS A 196 4.01 15.08 11.54
C HIS A 196 3.35 14.68 12.87
N LYS A 197 2.98 15.69 13.68
CA LYS A 197 2.32 15.48 14.97
C LYS A 197 0.91 14.90 14.85
N ALA A 198 0.23 15.11 13.73
CA ALA A 198 -1.08 14.52 13.48
C ALA A 198 -0.96 13.01 13.18
N LEU A 199 0.16 12.61 12.57
CA LEU A 199 0.46 11.23 12.14
C LEU A 199 1.21 10.45 13.22
N THR A 200 0.90 10.66 14.50
CA THR A 200 1.60 10.02 15.61
C THR A 200 0.59 9.47 16.61
N VAL A 201 0.43 8.14 16.64
CA VAL A 201 -0.50 7.46 17.57
C VAL A 201 0.21 6.28 18.22
N ASN A 202 0.59 6.43 19.49
CA ASN A 202 1.28 5.40 20.28
C ASN A 202 2.68 4.98 19.77
N PHE A 203 3.28 5.74 18.87
CA PHE A 203 4.69 5.66 18.47
C PHE A 203 5.35 7.04 18.55
N SER A 204 6.68 7.11 18.44
CA SER A 204 7.44 8.36 18.55
C SER A 204 7.91 8.89 17.20
N ASN A 205 7.70 10.19 16.98
CA ASN A 205 8.32 11.06 15.96
C ASN A 205 8.47 10.46 14.54
N PRO A 206 7.47 10.63 13.66
CA PRO A 206 7.54 10.10 12.31
C PRO A 206 8.49 10.90 11.39
N GLY A 207 8.68 12.20 11.61
CA GLY A 207 9.40 13.10 10.69
C GLY A 207 10.90 13.22 10.96
N GLU A 208 11.66 12.13 10.88
CA GLU A 208 13.12 12.15 11.05
C GLU A 208 13.85 11.73 9.77
N ALA A 209 14.93 12.43 9.44
CA ALA A 209 15.75 12.08 8.28
C ALA A 209 16.35 10.66 8.45
N GLY A 210 16.44 9.94 7.34
CA GLY A 210 16.89 8.55 7.33
C GLY A 210 15.79 7.53 7.63
N LYS A 211 14.59 7.96 8.04
CA LYS A 211 13.45 7.06 8.28
C LYS A 211 12.68 6.74 7.00
N TYR A 212 11.91 5.66 7.08
CA TYR A 212 11.05 5.18 6.02
C TYR A 212 9.60 5.16 6.50
N TRP A 213 8.69 5.68 5.70
CA TRP A 213 7.26 5.48 5.89
C TRP A 213 6.70 4.55 4.82
N ARG A 214 5.53 4.00 5.08
CA ARG A 214 4.68 3.38 4.08
C ARG A 214 3.67 4.42 3.61
N ILE A 215 3.59 4.65 2.30
CA ILE A 215 2.67 5.63 1.72
C ILE A 215 2.11 5.13 0.40
N ASN A 216 0.85 5.44 0.13
CA ASN A 216 0.26 5.23 -1.19
C ASN A 216 -0.82 6.27 -1.47
N PHE A 217 -1.24 6.31 -2.73
CA PHE A 217 -2.22 7.26 -3.21
C PHE A 217 -3.26 6.53 -4.04
N SER A 218 -4.50 7.01 -4.00
CA SER A 218 -5.58 6.55 -4.85
C SER A 218 -6.27 7.73 -5.52
N ARG A 219 -6.76 7.50 -6.72
CA ARG A 219 -7.80 8.28 -7.37
C ARG A 219 -8.97 7.36 -7.58
N VAL A 220 -10.11 7.69 -6.98
CA VAL A 220 -11.37 7.03 -7.31
C VAL A 220 -11.98 7.74 -8.52
N GLN A 221 -12.23 6.96 -9.57
CA GLN A 221 -12.77 7.48 -10.83
C GLN A 221 -14.06 6.77 -11.22
N TRP A 222 -15.11 7.56 -11.47
CA TRP A 222 -16.35 7.08 -12.07
C TRP A 222 -16.38 7.42 -13.55
N LEU A 223 -16.04 6.46 -14.41
CA LEU A 223 -16.11 6.67 -15.86
C LEU A 223 -17.55 6.75 -16.38
N LYS A 224 -18.49 6.05 -15.73
CA LYS A 224 -19.90 6.01 -16.12
C LYS A 224 -20.81 5.94 -14.89
N PRO A 225 -21.91 6.74 -14.85
CA PRO A 225 -22.90 6.64 -13.80
C PRO A 225 -23.48 5.22 -13.69
N GLY A 226 -23.55 4.68 -12.47
CA GLY A 226 -24.12 3.36 -12.18
C GLY A 226 -23.24 2.15 -12.53
N GLN A 227 -22.00 2.37 -12.97
CA GLN A 227 -20.98 1.32 -13.04
C GLN A 227 -20.18 1.26 -11.75
N ARG A 228 -19.26 0.30 -11.62
CA ARG A 228 -18.31 0.30 -10.51
C ARG A 228 -17.27 1.42 -10.72
N GLU A 229 -16.86 2.03 -9.63
CA GLU A 229 -15.69 2.91 -9.58
C GLU A 229 -14.40 2.17 -9.99
N GLU A 230 -13.49 2.90 -10.62
CA GLU A 230 -12.12 2.46 -10.82
C GLU A 230 -11.23 3.08 -9.73
N ASN A 231 -10.26 2.30 -9.26
CA ASN A 231 -9.27 2.75 -8.28
C ASN A 231 -7.92 2.77 -8.97
N TRP A 232 -7.40 3.96 -9.21
CA TRP A 232 -6.10 4.15 -9.83
C TRP A 232 -5.10 4.60 -8.78
N VAL A 233 -4.01 3.88 -8.62
CA VAL A 233 -3.09 4.04 -7.49
C VAL A 233 -1.65 4.19 -7.94
N TRP A 234 -0.82 4.82 -7.10
CA TRP A 234 0.62 4.86 -7.37
C TRP A 234 1.25 3.46 -7.29
N MET A 235 0.99 2.75 -6.20
CA MET A 235 1.48 1.39 -5.99
C MET A 235 0.31 0.40 -5.95
N PRO A 236 0.18 -0.53 -6.91
CA PRO A 236 -0.92 -1.51 -6.91
C PRO A 236 -0.81 -2.48 -5.73
N THR A 237 -1.93 -2.75 -5.07
CA THR A 237 -1.98 -3.72 -3.97
C THR A 237 -2.16 -5.16 -4.48
N GLY A 238 -2.58 -5.32 -5.74
CA GLY A 238 -2.83 -6.62 -6.37
C GLY A 238 -4.24 -7.17 -6.13
N LYS A 239 -5.06 -6.40 -5.41
CA LYS A 239 -6.46 -6.68 -5.08
C LYS A 239 -7.21 -5.34 -5.02
N ILE A 240 -8.51 -5.31 -5.26
CA ILE A 240 -9.30 -4.08 -5.07
C ILE A 240 -9.54 -3.88 -3.56
N ASP A 241 -8.48 -3.45 -2.88
CA ASP A 241 -8.33 -3.34 -1.43
C ASP A 241 -7.14 -2.42 -1.15
N MET A 242 -7.41 -1.14 -0.86
CA MET A 242 -6.35 -0.14 -0.62
C MET A 242 -5.77 -0.24 0.78
N HIS A 243 -6.50 -0.83 1.72
CA HIS A 243 -6.08 -1.03 3.12
C HIS A 243 -5.18 -2.25 3.28
N MET A 244 -4.10 -2.27 2.48
CA MET A 244 -3.02 -3.23 2.51
C MET A 244 -1.67 -2.49 2.69
N PRO A 245 -1.34 -1.98 3.90
CA PRO A 245 -0.12 -1.19 4.14
C PRO A 245 1.19 -1.90 3.78
N ASP A 246 1.19 -3.23 3.84
CA ASP A 246 2.25 -4.12 3.38
C ASP A 246 2.53 -4.06 1.88
N ARG A 247 1.61 -3.48 1.11
CA ARG A 247 1.71 -3.30 -0.34
C ARG A 247 2.01 -1.88 -0.79
N TRP A 248 1.84 -0.89 0.08
CA TRP A 248 2.11 0.53 -0.20
C TRP A 248 3.55 0.82 -0.61
N GLY A 249 3.83 2.00 -1.16
CA GLY A 249 5.20 2.42 -1.46
C GLY A 249 6.01 2.71 -0.19
N PHE A 250 7.32 2.81 -0.35
CA PHE A 250 8.24 3.27 0.69
C PHE A 250 8.64 4.72 0.43
N LEU A 251 8.47 5.57 1.43
CA LEU A 251 8.92 6.96 1.43
C LEU A 251 10.18 7.11 2.27
N TYR A 252 11.32 7.36 1.64
CA TYR A 252 12.57 7.64 2.35
C TYR A 252 12.71 9.14 2.62
N LEU A 253 12.83 9.54 3.88
CA LEU A 253 13.01 10.95 4.28
C LEU A 253 14.49 11.34 4.19
N SER A 254 14.89 12.00 3.10
CA SER A 254 16.26 12.48 2.89
C SER A 254 16.55 13.72 3.73
N ASP A 255 17.76 13.82 4.29
CA ASP A 255 18.28 15.04 4.94
C ASP A 255 18.65 16.16 3.95
N LYS A 256 18.72 15.84 2.65
CA LYS A 256 19.08 16.79 1.59
C LYS A 256 17.90 17.67 1.20
N VAL A 257 18.22 18.92 0.87
CA VAL A 257 17.27 19.88 0.31
C VAL A 257 17.02 19.57 -1.17
N VAL A 258 15.77 19.71 -1.61
CA VAL A 258 15.35 19.42 -2.97
C VAL A 258 16.14 20.25 -4.00
N GLY A 259 16.73 19.57 -4.97
CA GLY A 259 17.60 20.18 -5.98
C GLY A 259 19.02 20.52 -5.52
N GLN A 260 19.39 20.25 -4.25
CA GLN A 260 20.72 20.48 -3.70
C GLN A 260 21.47 19.17 -3.39
N GLY A 261 21.24 18.14 -4.20
CA GLY A 261 21.86 16.83 -4.06
C GLY A 261 20.95 15.72 -4.54
N THR A 262 21.45 14.50 -4.53
CA THR A 262 20.70 13.30 -4.89
C THR A 262 20.97 12.18 -3.91
N ASP A 263 19.93 11.43 -3.55
CA ASP A 263 20.04 10.11 -2.94
C ASP A 263 19.54 9.05 -3.91
N THR A 264 20.15 7.86 -3.80
CA THR A 264 19.61 6.65 -4.42
C THR A 264 18.73 5.96 -3.41
N PHE A 265 17.46 5.73 -3.79
CA PHE A 265 16.54 4.96 -2.96
C PHE A 265 17.12 3.57 -2.66
N LYS A 266 17.01 3.14 -1.39
CA LYS A 266 17.33 1.79 -0.94
C LYS A 266 16.13 1.27 -0.14
N TYR A 267 15.83 -0.01 -0.24
CA TYR A 267 14.79 -0.60 0.59
C TYR A 267 15.26 -0.69 2.06
N PRO A 268 14.35 -0.49 3.03
CA PRO A 268 14.71 -0.53 4.45
C PRO A 268 14.93 -1.96 4.98
N TYR A 269 14.52 -2.98 4.24
CA TYR A 269 14.52 -4.38 4.67
C TYR A 269 15.19 -5.29 3.64
N ASN A 270 15.54 -6.50 4.08
CA ASN A 270 15.81 -7.59 3.16
C ASN A 270 14.52 -7.99 2.43
N MET A 271 14.38 -7.54 1.18
CA MET A 271 13.13 -7.70 0.43
C MET A 271 12.80 -9.14 0.05
N ALA A 272 13.78 -10.06 0.07
CA ALA A 272 13.50 -11.49 -0.10
C ALA A 272 12.80 -12.09 1.11
N ALA A 273 13.27 -11.79 2.33
CA ALA A 273 12.55 -12.18 3.55
C ALA A 273 11.18 -11.49 3.65
N TYR A 274 11.11 -10.19 3.34
CA TYR A 274 9.86 -9.45 3.34
C TYR A 274 8.81 -10.11 2.42
N LYS A 275 9.20 -10.42 1.18
CA LYS A 275 8.32 -11.09 0.21
C LYS A 275 7.87 -12.46 0.70
N LEU A 276 8.77 -13.27 1.25
CA LEU A 276 8.42 -14.60 1.75
C LEU A 276 7.50 -14.54 2.96
N LEU A 277 7.75 -13.64 3.91
CA LEU A 277 6.87 -13.43 5.07
C LEU A 277 5.44 -13.12 4.67
N TRP A 278 5.25 -12.19 3.73
CA TRP A 278 3.91 -11.85 3.25
C TRP A 278 3.28 -12.97 2.41
N ALA A 279 4.06 -13.72 1.64
CA ALA A 279 3.57 -14.90 0.93
C ALA A 279 3.03 -15.96 1.91
N MET A 280 3.76 -16.20 3.01
CA MET A 280 3.33 -17.10 4.07
C MET A 280 2.12 -16.54 4.85
N PHE A 281 2.07 -15.23 5.11
CA PHE A 281 0.91 -14.57 5.71
C PHE A 281 -0.37 -14.78 4.87
N TYR A 282 -0.30 -14.58 3.55
CA TYR A 282 -1.44 -14.83 2.67
C TYR A 282 -1.84 -16.31 2.65
N ALA A 283 -0.87 -17.24 2.75
CA ALA A 283 -1.16 -18.65 2.93
C ALA A 283 -1.90 -18.96 4.24
N GLN A 284 -1.55 -18.29 5.34
CA GLN A 284 -2.31 -18.42 6.59
C GLN A 284 -3.74 -17.89 6.44
N GLN A 285 -3.94 -16.74 5.79
CA GLN A 285 -5.27 -16.17 5.57
C GLN A 285 -6.16 -17.09 4.73
N ASP A 286 -5.62 -17.59 3.61
CA ASP A 286 -6.31 -18.53 2.73
C ASP A 286 -6.66 -19.83 3.47
N PHE A 287 -5.72 -20.39 4.22
CA PHE A 287 -5.92 -21.63 4.95
C PHE A 287 -6.96 -21.46 6.07
N TYR A 288 -6.85 -20.39 6.86
CA TYR A 288 -7.82 -20.07 7.91
C TYR A 288 -9.22 -19.84 7.35
N SER A 289 -9.35 -19.20 6.18
CA SER A 289 -10.67 -18.97 5.56
C SER A 289 -11.44 -20.28 5.31
N LYS A 290 -10.72 -21.37 5.01
CA LYS A 290 -11.26 -22.71 4.69
C LYS A 290 -11.36 -23.62 5.91
N GLU A 291 -10.29 -23.68 6.70
CA GLU A 291 -10.11 -24.69 7.75
C GLU A 291 -10.41 -24.16 9.16
N LYS A 292 -10.57 -22.83 9.31
CA LYS A 292 -10.79 -22.16 10.61
C LYS A 292 -9.70 -22.47 11.66
N ARG A 293 -8.47 -22.69 11.19
CA ARG A 293 -7.26 -22.89 11.98
C ARG A 293 -6.04 -22.46 11.15
N TYR A 294 -4.89 -22.28 11.79
CA TYR A 294 -3.65 -21.91 11.12
C TYR A 294 -2.71 -23.10 10.90
N LEU A 295 -1.83 -22.97 9.90
CA LEU A 295 -0.69 -23.86 9.68
C LEU A 295 0.28 -23.69 10.86
N ARG A 296 0.77 -24.80 11.41
CA ARG A 296 1.59 -24.81 12.64
C ARG A 296 3.06 -25.11 12.41
N GLU A 297 3.40 -25.63 11.25
CA GLU A 297 4.74 -26.10 10.92
C GLU A 297 5.15 -25.50 9.58
N LYS A 298 6.44 -25.15 9.43
CA LYS A 298 7.03 -24.59 8.22
C LYS A 298 6.80 -25.49 7.01
N GLU A 299 6.92 -26.80 7.20
CA GLU A 299 6.78 -27.82 6.17
C GLU A 299 5.36 -27.82 5.56
N SER A 300 4.36 -27.40 6.33
CA SER A 300 2.97 -27.32 5.86
C SER A 300 2.72 -26.17 4.87
N PHE A 301 3.68 -25.26 4.69
CA PHE A 301 3.64 -24.22 3.66
C PHE A 301 4.12 -24.73 2.29
N PHE A 302 4.74 -25.92 2.24
CA PHE A 302 5.27 -26.52 1.01
C PHE A 302 6.21 -25.57 0.23
N LEU A 303 7.05 -24.81 0.96
CA LEU A 303 8.00 -23.87 0.37
C LEU A 303 8.96 -24.58 -0.60
N THR A 304 9.24 -23.95 -1.74
CA THR A 304 10.09 -24.51 -2.79
C THR A 304 11.45 -23.81 -2.83
N ALA A 305 12.33 -24.25 -3.74
CA ALA A 305 13.60 -23.60 -3.99
C ALA A 305 13.45 -22.13 -4.42
N ASP A 306 12.35 -21.77 -5.10
CA ASP A 306 12.09 -20.39 -5.54
C ASP A 306 11.93 -19.44 -4.34
N GLU A 307 11.26 -19.89 -3.27
CA GLU A 307 11.13 -19.12 -2.03
C GLU A 307 12.43 -19.11 -1.22
N LEU A 308 13.08 -20.27 -1.08
CA LEU A 308 14.18 -20.46 -0.14
C LEU A 308 15.52 -19.91 -0.65
N ASN A 309 15.81 -20.02 -1.95
CA ASN A 309 17.09 -19.57 -2.52
C ASN A 309 17.26 -18.05 -2.52
N GLY A 310 16.18 -17.29 -2.31
CA GLY A 310 16.24 -15.84 -2.18
C GLY A 310 16.76 -15.37 -0.81
N LEU A 311 16.77 -16.24 0.21
CA LEU A 311 17.21 -15.88 1.55
C LEU A 311 18.75 -15.96 1.67
N PRO A 312 19.39 -15.05 2.43
CA PRO A 312 20.79 -15.17 2.83
C PRO A 312 21.09 -16.49 3.54
N ALA A 313 22.35 -16.93 3.43
CA ALA A 313 22.83 -18.12 4.12
C ALA A 313 22.61 -18.00 5.64
N GLY A 314 22.24 -19.10 6.29
CA GLY A 314 21.98 -19.13 7.73
C GLY A 314 20.64 -18.51 8.15
N SER A 315 19.80 -18.06 7.21
CA SER A 315 18.44 -17.62 7.53
C SER A 315 17.60 -18.78 8.05
N ASP A 316 16.78 -18.53 9.07
CA ASP A 316 15.87 -19.51 9.64
C ASP A 316 14.41 -19.03 9.61
N ILE A 317 13.49 -19.92 9.29
CA ILE A 317 12.05 -19.64 9.20
C ILE A 317 11.37 -20.35 10.36
N SER A 318 10.67 -19.60 11.20
CA SER A 318 9.90 -20.13 12.33
C SER A 318 8.41 -19.80 12.20
N VAL A 319 7.58 -20.72 12.66
CA VAL A 319 6.12 -20.59 12.69
C VAL A 319 5.65 -20.97 14.09
N GLU A 320 5.01 -20.04 14.77
CA GLU A 320 4.35 -20.26 16.05
C GLU A 320 2.85 -20.05 15.81
N ALA A 321 2.01 -21.07 16.00
CA ALA A 321 0.58 -20.93 15.76
C ALA A 321 -0.29 -21.71 16.74
N THR A 322 -1.40 -21.09 17.13
CA THR A 322 -2.51 -21.70 17.83
C THR A 322 -3.70 -21.87 16.87
N THR A 323 -4.89 -22.19 17.38
CA THR A 323 -6.11 -22.16 16.56
C THR A 323 -6.53 -20.74 16.19
N HIS A 324 -6.16 -19.72 16.98
CA HIS A 324 -6.69 -18.35 16.86
C HIS A 324 -5.61 -17.29 16.60
N SER A 325 -4.34 -17.65 16.64
CA SER A 325 -3.23 -16.73 16.42
C SER A 325 -2.08 -17.42 15.70
N PHE A 326 -1.26 -16.64 15.01
CA PHE A 326 0.03 -17.09 14.51
C PHE A 326 1.04 -15.96 14.52
N ARG A 327 2.31 -16.35 14.50
CA ARG A 327 3.47 -15.53 14.26
C ARG A 327 4.40 -16.29 13.33
N ILE A 328 4.80 -15.67 12.23
CA ILE A 328 5.80 -16.18 11.30
C ILE A 328 6.99 -15.26 11.39
N ALA A 329 8.19 -15.81 11.50
CA ALA A 329 9.41 -15.02 11.52
C ALA A 329 10.50 -15.59 10.64
N ILE A 330 11.30 -14.71 10.05
CA ILE A 330 12.54 -15.04 9.35
C ILE A 330 13.69 -14.36 10.10
N SER A 331 14.54 -15.18 10.71
CA SER A 331 15.74 -14.73 11.40
C SER A 331 16.91 -14.69 10.43
N MET A 332 17.68 -13.60 10.44
CA MET A 332 18.86 -13.39 9.60
C MET A 332 20.05 -13.04 10.50
N PRO A 333 20.81 -14.05 10.96
CA PRO A 333 21.90 -13.86 11.92
C PRO A 333 23.00 -12.92 11.43
N GLU A 334 23.34 -12.96 10.14
CA GLU A 334 24.37 -12.08 9.56
C GLU A 334 23.99 -10.59 9.58
N GLU A 335 22.68 -10.30 9.47
CA GLU A 335 22.13 -8.96 9.56
C GLU A 335 21.76 -8.58 11.02
N ASN A 336 21.87 -9.53 11.96
CA ASN A 336 21.46 -9.40 13.36
C ASN A 336 19.98 -8.96 13.54
N VAL A 337 19.10 -9.35 12.62
CA VAL A 337 17.67 -9.00 12.61
C VAL A 337 16.77 -10.21 12.46
N ARG A 338 15.56 -10.09 13.00
CA ARG A 338 14.44 -11.01 12.81
C ARG A 338 13.24 -10.22 12.32
N TYR A 339 12.76 -10.57 11.14
CA TYR A 339 11.53 -10.03 10.57
C TYR A 339 10.35 -10.89 10.99
N VAL A 340 9.22 -10.28 11.33
CA VAL A 340 8.07 -10.97 11.90
C VAL A 340 6.78 -10.43 11.29
N VAL A 341 5.84 -11.33 10.99
CA VAL A 341 4.45 -10.97 10.72
C VAL A 341 3.52 -11.83 11.59
N ASP A 342 2.52 -11.21 12.20
CA ASP A 342 1.50 -11.90 13.00
C ASP A 342 0.12 -11.95 12.34
N ASN A 343 -0.85 -12.59 13.02
CA ASN A 343 -2.22 -12.71 12.52
C ASN A 343 -2.99 -11.39 12.41
N LEU A 344 -2.48 -10.30 12.98
CA LEU A 344 -3.07 -8.96 12.89
C LEU A 344 -2.52 -8.16 11.70
N SER A 345 -1.74 -8.79 10.82
CA SER A 345 -0.96 -8.13 9.77
C SER A 345 0.09 -7.16 10.32
N LYS A 346 0.52 -7.28 11.58
CA LYS A 346 1.58 -6.41 12.11
C LYS A 346 2.94 -6.91 11.65
N PHE A 347 3.75 -6.02 11.10
CA PHE A 347 5.13 -6.30 10.70
C PHE A 347 6.11 -5.68 11.69
N THR A 348 7.11 -6.45 12.13
CA THR A 348 8.21 -5.91 12.95
C THR A 348 9.57 -6.37 12.46
N CYS A 349 10.57 -5.50 12.64
CA CYS A 349 11.98 -5.82 12.49
C CYS A 349 12.62 -5.72 13.88
N GLU A 350 13.05 -6.85 14.42
CA GLU A 350 13.54 -6.98 15.79
C GLU A 350 15.03 -7.35 15.78
N PRO A 351 15.88 -6.80 16.67
CA PRO A 351 17.26 -7.26 16.80
C PRO A 351 17.31 -8.70 17.34
N ILE A 352 18.18 -9.53 16.79
CA ILE A 352 18.45 -10.86 17.37
C ILE A 352 19.28 -10.63 18.65
N THR A 353 18.65 -10.81 19.81
CA THR A 353 19.39 -10.75 21.07
C THR A 353 20.07 -12.10 21.27
N VAL A 354 21.38 -12.18 21.05
CA VAL A 354 22.16 -13.34 21.47
C VAL A 354 22.14 -13.37 22.99
N GLN A 355 21.46 -14.34 23.59
CA GLN A 355 21.61 -14.62 25.02
C GLN A 355 23.10 -14.95 25.24
N LYS A 356 23.81 -14.06 25.95
CA LYS A 356 25.19 -14.28 26.38
C LYS A 356 25.24 -15.26 27.53
#